data_AF-A0A450SLU6-F1
#
_entry.id   AF-A0A450SLU6-F1
#
_cell.length_a   1.000
_cell.length_b   1.000
_cell.length_c   1.000
_cell.angle_alpha   90.00
_cell.angle_beta   90.00
_cell.angle_gamma   90.00
#
_symmetry.space_group_name_H-M   'P 1'
#
loop_
_entity.id
_entity.type
_entity.pdbx_description
1 polymer ?
#
loop_
_entity_poly.entity_id
_entity_poly.type
_entity_poly.pdbx_seq_one_letter_code
_entity_poly.pdbx_strand_id
1 'polypeptide(L)'
;MKSLLPRIARITRFALCLALIATTSRLASAEELVGSIPGQLGVEQGAAVYTIPIEVPPRVAPGITDTQPDLAITYNSNGGNGLLGVGFSLSGLSAITRCGQTIAQDGQRVVSITTSETASAWTVNA
;
A
#
# COMPACT_ATOMS: atom_id res chain seq x y z
N MET A 1 -20.55 -42.75 -45.51
CA MET A 1 -20.62 -42.54 -44.04
C MET A 1 -19.27 -42.85 -43.35
N LYS A 2 -18.12 -42.36 -43.88
CA LYS A 2 -16.77 -42.75 -43.38
C LYS A 2 -15.84 -41.57 -43.02
N SER A 3 -16.23 -40.34 -43.35
CA SER A 3 -15.39 -39.13 -43.21
C SER A 3 -15.72 -38.26 -41.98
N LEU A 4 -16.80 -38.56 -41.25
CA LEU A 4 -17.19 -37.80 -40.05
C LEU A 4 -16.47 -38.23 -38.77
N LEU A 5 -16.02 -39.49 -38.70
CA LEU A 5 -15.35 -40.08 -37.54
C LEU A 5 -14.06 -39.34 -37.11
N PRO A 6 -13.14 -38.92 -38.02
CA PRO A 6 -11.94 -38.18 -37.62
C PRO A 6 -12.22 -36.71 -37.25
N ARG A 7 -13.31 -36.13 -37.74
CA ARG A 7 -13.71 -34.74 -37.44
C ARG A 7 -14.31 -34.63 -36.04
N ILE A 8 -15.18 -35.56 -35.67
CA ILE A 8 -15.78 -35.62 -34.33
C ILE A 8 -14.68 -35.89 -33.29
N ALA A 9 -13.80 -36.88 -33.52
CA ALA A 9 -12.71 -37.21 -32.59
C ALA A 9 -11.72 -36.05 -32.35
N ARG A 10 -11.49 -35.16 -33.34
CA ARG A 10 -10.66 -33.96 -33.16
C ARG A 10 -11.36 -32.90 -32.32
N ILE A 11 -12.66 -32.70 -32.50
CA ILE A 11 -13.45 -31.74 -31.74
C ILE A 11 -13.59 -32.20 -30.28
N THR A 12 -13.81 -33.51 -30.04
CA THR A 12 -13.89 -34.05 -28.68
C THR A 12 -12.56 -33.93 -27.93
N ARG A 13 -11.42 -34.11 -28.61
CA ARG A 13 -10.08 -33.93 -28.02
C ARG A 13 -9.78 -32.45 -27.72
N PHE A 14 -10.19 -31.53 -28.60
CA PHE A 14 -9.98 -30.10 -28.38
C PHE A 14 -10.87 -29.56 -27.25
N ALA A 15 -12.13 -30.02 -27.18
CA ALA A 15 -13.05 -29.69 -26.09
C ALA A 15 -12.59 -30.29 -24.75
N LEU A 16 -12.04 -31.52 -24.76
CA LEU A 16 -11.44 -32.16 -23.58
C LEU A 16 -10.20 -31.39 -23.10
N CYS A 17 -9.33 -30.95 -24.01
CA CYS A 17 -8.18 -30.10 -23.66
C CYS A 17 -8.60 -28.73 -23.13
N LEU A 18 -9.60 -28.09 -23.72
CA LEU A 18 -10.08 -26.78 -23.27
C LEU A 18 -10.76 -26.87 -21.89
N ALA A 19 -11.51 -27.94 -21.63
CA ALA A 19 -12.08 -28.23 -20.32
C ALA A 19 -11.00 -28.54 -19.26
N LEU A 20 -9.91 -29.21 -19.66
CA LEU A 20 -8.75 -29.48 -18.80
C LEU A 20 -7.97 -28.20 -18.47
N ILE A 21 -7.82 -27.28 -19.42
CA ILE A 21 -7.13 -26.01 -19.21
C ILE A 21 -7.98 -25.07 -18.32
N ALA A 22 -9.30 -25.00 -18.54
CA ALA A 22 -10.20 -24.16 -17.76
C ALA A 22 -10.36 -24.58 -16.28
N THR A 23 -10.02 -25.82 -15.93
CA THR A 23 -10.03 -26.31 -14.54
C THR A 23 -8.73 -26.00 -13.78
N THR A 24 -7.62 -25.72 -14.47
CA THR A 24 -6.32 -25.40 -13.83
C THR A 24 -6.14 -23.94 -13.42
N SER A 25 -7.00 -23.01 -13.87
CA SER A 25 -6.84 -21.58 -13.57
C SER A 25 -7.44 -21.15 -12.22
N ARG A 26 -7.94 -22.08 -11.40
CA ARG A 26 -8.35 -21.79 -10.03
C ARG A 26 -7.31 -22.31 -9.05
N LEU A 27 -6.99 -21.47 -8.06
CA LEU A 27 -6.04 -21.63 -6.96
C LEU A 27 -4.61 -21.12 -7.23
N ALA A 28 -4.47 -19.82 -7.46
CA ALA A 28 -3.38 -19.09 -6.83
C ALA A 28 -3.83 -18.72 -5.41
N SER A 29 -3.77 -19.69 -4.49
CA SER A 29 -3.90 -19.39 -3.06
C SER A 29 -2.51 -19.04 -2.57
N ALA A 30 -2.28 -17.78 -2.19
CA ALA A 30 -1.09 -17.42 -1.45
C ALA A 30 -1.18 -18.11 -0.08
N GLU A 31 -0.31 -19.08 0.17
CA GLU A 31 -0.12 -19.66 1.49
C GLU A 31 0.46 -18.56 2.39
N GLU A 32 -0.33 -18.06 3.33
CA GLU A 32 0.18 -17.20 4.39
C GLU A 32 0.93 -18.11 5.39
N LEU A 33 2.26 -18.08 5.34
CA LEU A 33 3.12 -18.82 6.25
C LEU A 33 2.77 -18.42 7.69
N VAL A 34 2.42 -19.38 8.55
CA VAL A 34 2.17 -19.12 9.97
C VAL A 34 3.36 -18.35 10.57
N GLY A 35 3.11 -17.13 11.03
CA GLY A 35 4.13 -16.20 11.52
C GLY A 35 4.53 -15.11 10.53
N SER A 36 3.90 -14.99 9.36
CA SER A 36 4.00 -13.79 8.55
C SER A 36 3.25 -12.62 9.19
N ILE A 37 3.78 -11.42 8.97
CA ILE A 37 3.08 -10.20 9.33
C ILE A 37 2.00 -9.97 8.24
N PRO A 38 0.73 -9.71 8.61
CA PRO A 38 -0.30 -9.39 7.63
C PRO A 38 0.17 -8.16 6.85
N GLY A 39 0.28 -8.30 5.53
CA GLY A 39 0.80 -7.25 4.68
C GLY A 39 0.27 -7.36 3.26
N GLN A 40 -0.23 -6.27 2.71
CA GLN A 40 -0.78 -6.21 1.36
C GLN A 40 0.26 -5.65 0.40
N LEU A 41 0.67 -6.45 -0.59
CA LEU A 41 1.54 -6.02 -1.68
C LEU A 41 0.71 -5.61 -2.90
N GLY A 42 1.04 -4.44 -3.46
CA GLY A 42 0.43 -3.92 -4.67
C GLY A 42 1.43 -3.21 -5.57
N VAL A 43 0.97 -2.82 -6.74
CA VAL A 43 1.70 -1.93 -7.64
C VAL A 43 0.79 -0.77 -8.00
N GLU A 44 1.22 0.45 -7.69
CA GLU A 44 0.49 1.67 -7.99
C GLU A 44 1.36 2.60 -8.83
N GLN A 45 0.88 2.97 -10.02
CA GLN A 45 1.61 3.87 -10.93
C GLN A 45 3.06 3.42 -11.22
N GLY A 46 3.30 2.11 -11.25
CA GLY A 46 4.63 1.52 -11.46
C GLY A 46 5.54 1.52 -10.22
N ALA A 47 5.07 1.99 -9.07
CA ALA A 47 5.73 1.84 -7.79
C ALA A 47 5.26 0.56 -7.09
N ALA A 48 6.18 -0.16 -6.44
CA ALA A 48 5.81 -1.21 -5.52
C ALA A 48 5.29 -0.58 -4.23
N VAL A 49 4.08 -0.98 -3.82
CA VAL A 49 3.46 -0.54 -2.57
C VAL A 49 3.27 -1.71 -1.62
N TYR A 50 3.52 -1.49 -0.33
CA TYR A 50 3.32 -2.51 0.70
C TYR A 50 2.68 -1.88 1.95
N THR A 51 1.58 -2.46 2.44
CA THR A 51 0.87 -1.94 3.62
C THR A 51 0.82 -3.01 4.70
N ILE A 52 1.37 -2.68 5.87
CA ILE A 52 1.42 -3.53 7.06
C ILE A 52 0.56 -2.88 8.15
N PRO A 53 -0.67 -3.33 8.41
CA PRO A 53 -1.47 -2.85 9.53
C PRO A 53 -0.77 -3.13 10.87
N ILE A 54 -0.82 -2.16 11.78
CA ILE A 54 -0.36 -2.31 13.15
C ILE A 54 -1.58 -2.61 14.01
N GLU A 55 -1.61 -3.80 14.61
CA GLU A 55 -2.63 -4.15 15.58
C GLU A 55 -2.42 -3.34 16.86
N VAL A 56 -3.31 -2.38 17.08
CA VAL A 56 -3.37 -1.62 18.32
C VAL A 56 -4.35 -2.35 19.24
N PRO A 57 -4.05 -2.52 20.54
CA PRO A 57 -5.03 -3.06 21.47
C PRO A 57 -6.19 -2.06 21.64
N PRO A 58 -7.46 -2.53 21.66
CA PRO A 58 -8.60 -1.67 21.90
C PRO A 58 -8.46 -1.00 23.27
N ARG A 59 -8.64 0.31 23.31
CA ARG A 59 -8.49 1.09 24.54
C ARG A 59 -9.81 1.12 25.30
N VAL A 60 -10.13 0.02 25.99
CA VAL A 60 -11.32 -0.08 26.83
C VAL A 60 -11.01 0.29 28.28
N ALA A 61 -11.09 1.59 28.58
CA ALA A 61 -11.15 2.09 29.95
C ALA A 61 -12.57 2.60 30.25
N PRO A 62 -13.13 2.37 31.45
CA PRO A 62 -14.45 2.88 31.80
C PRO A 62 -14.53 4.39 31.62
N GLY A 63 -15.48 4.86 30.79
CA GLY A 63 -15.72 6.29 30.56
C GLY A 63 -14.92 6.93 29.42
N ILE A 64 -14.17 6.16 28.62
CA ILE A 64 -13.49 6.65 27.41
C ILE A 64 -14.16 6.01 26.18
N THR A 65 -14.56 6.82 25.20
CA THR A 65 -15.07 6.35 23.91
C THR A 65 -13.94 5.64 23.14
N ASP A 66 -14.28 4.52 22.49
CA ASP A 66 -13.38 3.68 21.69
C ASP A 66 -12.72 4.47 20.55
N THR A 67 -11.61 5.14 20.87
CA THR A 67 -10.86 5.99 19.95
C THR A 67 -9.55 5.29 19.66
N GLN A 68 -9.63 4.29 18.78
CA GLN A 68 -8.45 3.56 18.30
C GLN A 68 -7.88 4.26 17.07
N PRO A 69 -6.58 4.64 17.06
CA PRO A 69 -5.94 5.14 15.86
C PRO A 69 -5.74 3.99 14.87
N ASP A 70 -6.09 4.23 13.60
CA ASP A 70 -5.80 3.29 12.51
C ASP A 70 -4.35 3.49 12.07
N LEU A 71 -3.45 2.60 12.50
CA LEU A 71 -2.01 2.70 12.26
C LEU A 71 -1.55 1.64 11.25
N ALA A 72 -0.71 2.04 10.30
CA ALA A 72 -0.06 1.10 9.39
C ALA A 72 1.35 1.57 8.98
N ILE A 73 2.25 0.62 8.75
CA ILE A 73 3.51 0.88 8.07
C ILE A 73 3.25 0.73 6.57
N THR A 74 3.55 1.78 5.82
CA THR A 74 3.39 1.84 4.38
C THR A 74 4.76 1.91 3.72
N TYR A 75 4.93 1.22 2.61
CA TYR A 75 6.11 1.29 1.76
C TYR A 75 5.69 1.73 0.36
N ASN A 76 6.48 2.59 -0.26
CA ASN A 76 6.37 2.98 -1.66
C ASN A 76 7.79 3.06 -2.24
N SER A 77 8.06 2.34 -3.33
CA SER A 77 9.40 2.34 -3.95
C SER A 77 9.82 3.69 -4.54
N ASN A 78 8.87 4.58 -4.83
CA ASN A 78 9.12 5.96 -5.24
C ASN A 78 9.09 6.93 -4.04
N GLY A 79 8.89 6.43 -2.83
CA GLY A 79 8.85 7.23 -1.61
C GLY A 79 10.22 7.82 -1.27
N GLY A 80 10.22 9.05 -0.75
CA GLY A 80 11.41 9.71 -0.25
C GLY A 80 11.90 9.15 1.09
N ASN A 81 12.87 9.83 1.70
CA ASN A 81 13.35 9.50 3.04
C ASN A 81 12.41 10.05 4.11
N GLY A 82 11.94 9.18 5.02
CA GLY A 82 11.05 9.54 6.13
C GLY A 82 11.55 9.03 7.49
N LEU A 83 10.65 9.04 8.48
CA LEU A 83 10.96 8.60 9.86
C LEU A 83 11.44 7.15 9.94
N LEU A 84 10.95 6.30 9.04
CA LEU A 84 11.27 4.87 9.00
C LEU A 84 12.32 4.53 7.91
N GLY A 85 12.91 5.55 7.27
CA GLY A 85 13.87 5.40 6.18
C GLY A 85 13.29 5.68 4.80
N VAL A 86 14.05 5.34 3.76
CA VAL A 86 13.66 5.58 2.36
C VAL A 86 12.53 4.64 1.94
N GLY A 87 11.48 5.22 1.37
CA GLY A 87 10.32 4.48 0.89
C GLY A 87 9.35 4.04 1.99
N PHE A 88 9.73 4.07 3.26
CA PHE A 88 8.86 3.69 4.39
C PHE A 88 8.23 4.90 5.09
N SER A 89 6.94 4.82 5.37
CA SER A 89 6.18 5.80 6.14
C SER A 89 5.22 5.15 7.13
N LEU A 90 4.98 5.81 8.26
CA LEU A 90 3.98 5.41 9.25
C LEU A 90 2.71 6.25 9.02
N SER A 91 1.60 5.60 8.71
CA SER A 91 0.29 6.23 8.53
C SER A 91 -0.52 6.21 9.83
N GLY A 92 -1.48 7.14 9.95
CA GLY A 92 -2.40 7.22 11.09
C GLY A 92 -1.92 8.02 12.29
N LEU A 93 -0.71 8.58 12.22
CA LEU A 93 -0.20 9.53 13.20
C LEU A 93 -0.26 10.94 12.64
N SER A 94 -0.68 11.89 13.49
CA SER A 94 -0.49 13.30 13.21
C SER A 94 0.97 13.69 13.48
N ALA A 95 1.66 14.23 12.48
CA ALA A 95 3.05 14.65 12.59
C ALA A 95 3.19 16.16 12.36
N ILE A 96 3.97 16.82 13.22
CA ILE A 96 4.32 18.22 13.00
C ILE A 96 5.59 18.26 12.15
N THR A 97 5.47 18.78 10.93
CA THR A 97 6.59 18.91 9.99
C THR A 97 6.92 20.37 9.76
N ARG A 98 8.18 20.65 9.39
CA ARG A 98 8.58 22.00 9.01
C ARG A 98 8.01 22.33 7.64
N CYS A 99 7.34 23.46 7.53
CA CYS A 99 6.84 24.03 6.29
C CYS A 99 7.54 25.36 5.99
N GLY A 100 7.44 25.78 4.71
CA GLY A 100 7.97 27.08 4.29
C GLY A 100 7.15 28.22 4.91
N GLN A 101 7.84 29.28 5.33
CA GLN A 101 7.15 30.45 5.85
C GLN A 101 6.36 31.19 4.77
N THR A 102 5.18 31.67 5.13
CA THR A 102 4.33 32.47 4.25
C THR A 102 4.05 33.84 4.85
N ILE A 103 3.91 34.88 4.02
CA ILE A 103 3.56 36.23 4.52
C ILE A 103 2.23 36.20 5.29
N ALA A 104 1.29 35.36 4.83
CA ALA A 104 -0.03 35.24 5.43
C ALA A 104 -0.01 34.67 6.86
N GLN A 105 0.92 33.76 7.17
CA GLN A 105 0.97 33.08 8.47
C GLN A 105 2.09 33.62 9.38
N ASP A 106 3.25 33.95 8.81
CA ASP A 106 4.47 34.31 9.55
C ASP A 106 4.85 35.80 9.42
N GLY A 107 4.08 36.58 8.64
CA GLY A 107 4.36 38.01 8.39
C GLY A 107 5.61 38.27 7.55
N GLN A 108 6.30 37.22 7.11
CA GLN A 108 7.52 37.24 6.32
C GLN A 108 7.48 36.08 5.31
N ARG A 109 8.05 36.27 4.11
CA ARG A 109 8.30 35.18 3.17
C ARG A 109 9.79 35.03 3.01
N VAL A 110 10.31 33.87 3.42
CA VAL A 110 11.71 33.57 3.19
C VAL A 110 11.89 33.05 1.77
N VAL A 111 12.54 33.88 0.96
CA VAL A 111 13.09 33.50 -0.34
C VAL A 111 14.51 33.04 -0.07
N SER A 112 14.72 31.73 -0.06
CA SER A 112 16.02 31.13 0.21
C SER A 112 16.99 31.41 -0.94
N ILE A 113 17.79 32.46 -0.81
CA ILE A 113 19.01 32.66 -1.58
C ILE A 113 20.16 32.58 -0.59
N THR A 114 20.84 31.43 -0.56
CA THR A 114 22.16 31.25 0.08
C THR A 114 22.26 31.56 1.59
N THR A 115 21.86 30.62 2.44
CA THR A 115 22.59 30.08 3.62
C THR A 115 21.69 29.06 4.34
N SER A 116 22.29 28.06 4.95
CA SER A 116 21.66 26.86 5.54
C SER A 116 20.88 27.10 6.85
N GLU A 117 20.31 28.29 7.04
CA GLU A 117 19.41 28.60 8.16
C GLU A 117 18.01 28.82 7.61
N THR A 118 17.30 27.70 7.43
CA THR A 118 15.91 27.66 7.02
C THR A 118 15.02 28.26 8.11
N ALA A 119 14.55 29.48 7.90
CA ALA A 119 13.38 29.97 8.60
C ALA A 119 12.20 29.04 8.23
N SER A 120 11.72 28.29 9.21
CA SER A 120 10.77 27.20 8.99
C SER A 120 9.62 27.36 9.96
N ALA A 121 8.42 27.44 9.41
CA ALA A 121 7.17 27.36 10.16
C ALA A 121 6.86 25.88 10.44
N TRP A 122 5.88 25.62 11.30
CA TRP A 122 5.44 24.27 11.66
C TRP A 122 4.01 24.05 11.17
N THR A 123 3.75 22.91 10.53
CA THR A 123 2.39 22.48 10.14
C THR A 123 2.11 21.09 10.68
N VAL A 124 0.89 20.89 11.16
CA VAL A 124 0.38 19.58 11.55
C VAL A 124 -0.14 18.89 10.29
N ASN A 125 0.53 17.81 9.87
CA ASN A 125 -0.05 16.86 8.93
C ASN A 125 -0.90 15.88 9.74
N ALA A 126 -2.21 15.95 9.57
CA ALA A 126 -3.18 15.00 10.11
C ALA A 126 -3.62 14.02 9.01
#